data_AF-A0A8H3H6G9-F1
#
_entry.id   AF-A0A8H3H6G9-F1
#
_cell.length_a   1.000
_cell.length_b   1.000
_cell.length_c   1.000
_cell.angle_alpha   90.00
_cell.angle_beta   90.00
_cell.angle_gamma   90.00
#
_symmetry.space_group_name_H-M   'P 1'
#
loop_
_entity.id
_entity.type
_entity.pdbx_description
1 polymer ?
#
loop_
_entity_poly.entity_id
_entity_poly.type
_entity_poly.pdbx_seq_one_letter_code
_entity_poly.pdbx_strand_id
1 'polypeptide(L)'
;MLFSTKSATILFVATLGVQVSTVSAVCASGQMAVGSAFWQIFTGPNQAYNTYSGFLMANNCRVIASNGQTQDENQMCRGGYSKGASVTCRNNQPVAAVDTVGQRWNCSPTNDHSCDVGGSGGRFTVLACCSRA
;
A
#
# COMPACT_ATOMS: atom_id res chain seq x y z
N MET A 1 -42.31 -57.67 -20.76
CA MET A 1 -41.45 -56.75 -21.54
C MET A 1 -41.03 -55.60 -20.62
N LEU A 2 -39.77 -55.21 -20.76
CA LEU A 2 -38.95 -54.30 -19.94
C LEU A 2 -39.65 -53.05 -19.43
N PHE A 3 -39.32 -52.60 -18.20
CA PHE A 3 -39.02 -51.21 -17.77
C PHE A 3 -38.47 -51.30 -16.32
N SER A 4 -37.52 -50.53 -15.80
CA SER A 4 -36.61 -49.49 -16.31
C SER A 4 -35.54 -49.32 -15.20
N THR A 5 -34.28 -49.13 -15.58
CA THR A 5 -33.11 -49.05 -14.69
C THR A 5 -33.14 -47.81 -13.78
N LYS A 6 -32.95 -48.02 -12.48
CA LYS A 6 -32.77 -46.93 -11.50
C LYS A 6 -31.47 -46.18 -11.80
N SER A 7 -31.58 -45.00 -12.40
CA SER A 7 -30.45 -44.09 -12.60
C SER A 7 -30.18 -43.34 -11.28
N ALA A 8 -29.05 -43.65 -10.64
CA ALA A 8 -28.54 -42.88 -9.51
C ALA A 8 -27.73 -41.69 -10.04
N THR A 9 -28.33 -40.51 -10.01
CA THR A 9 -27.68 -39.25 -10.38
C THR A 9 -26.72 -38.84 -9.26
N ILE A 10 -25.42 -39.08 -9.45
CA ILE A 10 -24.37 -38.56 -8.57
C ILE A 10 -24.17 -37.08 -8.92
N LEU A 11 -24.73 -36.20 -8.09
CA LEU A 11 -24.47 -34.76 -8.13
C LEU A 11 -23.07 -34.49 -7.57
N PHE A 12 -22.09 -34.33 -8.46
CA PHE A 12 -20.82 -33.70 -8.13
C PHE A 12 -21.07 -32.21 -7.86
N VAL A 13 -21.17 -31.83 -6.59
CA VAL A 13 -21.15 -30.43 -6.17
C VAL A 13 -19.70 -29.95 -6.30
N ALA A 14 -19.38 -29.28 -7.40
CA ALA A 14 -18.14 -28.53 -7.53
C ALA A 14 -18.27 -27.28 -6.65
N THR A 15 -17.69 -27.32 -5.45
CA THR A 15 -17.49 -26.13 -4.64
C THR A 15 -16.53 -25.21 -5.39
N LEU A 16 -17.06 -24.17 -6.02
CA LEU A 16 -16.26 -23.04 -6.48
C LEU A 16 -15.62 -22.43 -5.24
N GLY A 17 -14.35 -22.77 -5.00
CA GLY A 17 -13.50 -22.07 -4.06
C GLY A 17 -13.40 -20.63 -4.50
N VAL A 18 -14.17 -19.75 -3.87
CA VAL A 18 -14.01 -18.30 -4.00
C VAL A 18 -12.62 -18.02 -3.44
N GLN A 19 -11.65 -17.78 -4.32
CA GLN A 19 -10.36 -17.24 -3.91
C GLN A 19 -10.60 -15.82 -3.45
N VAL A 20 -10.90 -15.66 -2.16
CA VAL A 20 -10.94 -14.35 -1.53
C VAL A 20 -9.49 -13.89 -1.47
N SER A 21 -9.07 -13.04 -2.40
CA SER A 21 -7.83 -12.29 -2.24
C SER A 21 -8.02 -11.43 -0.99
N THR A 22 -7.52 -11.92 0.15
CA THR A 22 -7.51 -11.17 1.40
C THR A 22 -6.56 -10.00 1.19
N VAL A 23 -7.12 -8.86 0.78
CA VAL A 23 -6.38 -7.61 0.77
C VAL A 23 -6.01 -7.33 2.23
N SER A 24 -4.71 -7.28 2.52
CA SER A 24 -4.26 -6.95 3.87
C SER A 24 -4.75 -5.55 4.20
N ALA A 25 -5.36 -5.40 5.37
CA ALA A 25 -5.73 -4.08 5.85
C ALA A 25 -4.54 -3.48 6.60
N VAL A 26 -4.22 -2.22 6.33
CA VAL A 26 -3.27 -1.41 7.11
C VAL A 26 -4.01 -0.30 7.80
N CYS A 27 -3.63 -0.03 9.04
CA CYS A 27 -4.31 0.92 9.91
C CYS A 27 -5.76 0.52 10.22
N ALA A 28 -6.39 1.25 11.14
CA ALA A 28 -7.80 1.02 11.46
C ALA A 28 -8.72 1.42 10.30
N SER A 29 -9.94 0.87 10.30
CA SER A 29 -10.97 1.27 9.33
C SER A 29 -11.21 2.78 9.34
N GLY A 30 -11.28 3.38 8.15
CA GLY A 30 -11.44 4.82 7.99
C GLY A 30 -10.17 5.65 8.15
N GLN A 31 -9.03 5.00 8.44
CA GLN A 31 -7.70 5.63 8.40
C GLN A 31 -7.05 5.48 7.02
N MET A 32 -5.97 6.22 6.82
CA MET A 32 -5.03 6.01 5.73
C MET A 32 -3.61 5.88 6.30
N ALA A 33 -2.72 5.30 5.51
CA ALA A 33 -1.31 5.15 5.82
C ALA A 33 -0.48 6.19 5.07
N VAL A 34 0.62 6.62 5.68
CA VAL A 34 1.71 7.34 5.03
C VAL A 34 2.97 6.51 5.14
N GLY A 35 3.74 6.46 4.05
CA GLY A 35 4.96 5.68 4.01
C GLY A 35 5.97 6.20 3.00
N SER A 36 7.09 5.50 2.95
CA SER A 36 8.19 5.77 2.03
C SER A 36 8.47 4.54 1.18
N ALA A 37 8.81 4.77 -0.08
CA ALA A 37 9.34 3.76 -0.97
C ALA A 37 10.78 4.11 -1.32
N PHE A 38 11.64 3.08 -1.42
CA PHE A 38 12.95 3.22 -2.02
C PHE A 38 13.17 2.15 -3.08
N TRP A 39 13.93 2.49 -4.12
CA TRP A 39 14.34 1.57 -5.18
C TRP A 39 15.83 1.70 -5.41
N GLN A 40 16.49 0.57 -5.60
CA GLN A 40 17.88 0.52 -6.02
C GLN A 40 17.91 0.48 -7.56
N ILE A 41 18.51 1.49 -8.17
CA ILE A 41 18.66 1.61 -9.62
C ILE A 41 20.07 1.18 -9.99
N PHE A 42 20.19 0.14 -10.81
CA PHE A 42 21.47 -0.34 -11.33
C PHE A 42 21.84 0.42 -12.60
N THR A 43 23.02 1.03 -12.62
CA THR A 43 23.56 1.78 -13.77
C THR A 43 24.71 1.05 -14.47
N GLY A 44 25.10 -0.12 -13.98
CA GLY A 44 26.15 -0.94 -14.56
C GLY A 44 26.54 -2.13 -13.68
N PRO A 45 27.56 -2.90 -14.08
CA PRO A 45 27.92 -4.17 -13.43
C PRO A 45 28.23 -4.07 -11.93
N ASN A 46 28.66 -2.90 -11.46
CA ASN A 46 29.02 -2.62 -10.06
C ASN A 46 28.57 -1.23 -9.60
N GLN A 47 27.55 -0.66 -10.24
CA GLN A 47 27.07 0.68 -9.91
C GLN A 47 25.57 0.64 -9.66
N ALA A 48 25.18 1.17 -8.51
CA ALA A 48 23.80 1.39 -8.17
C ALA A 48 23.66 2.65 -7.33
N TYR A 49 22.49 3.27 -7.39
CA TYR A 49 22.09 4.34 -6.49
C TYR A 49 20.66 4.13 -6.03
N ASN A 50 20.32 4.72 -4.88
CA ASN A 50 18.97 4.63 -4.35
C ASN A 50 18.14 5.82 -4.80
N THR A 51 16.88 5.55 -5.11
CA THR A 51 15.85 6.57 -5.25
C THR A 51 14.81 6.37 -4.17
N TYR A 52 14.21 7.46 -3.74
CA TYR A 52 13.26 7.54 -2.65
C TYR A 52 12.01 8.29 -3.12
N SER A 53 10.86 7.91 -2.60
CA SER A 53 9.57 8.56 -2.80
C SER A 53 8.73 8.40 -1.53
N GLY A 54 7.79 9.31 -1.31
CA GLY A 54 6.74 9.14 -0.32
C GLY A 54 5.41 8.78 -0.97
N PHE A 55 4.57 8.08 -0.21
CA PHE A 55 3.23 7.74 -0.63
C PHE A 55 2.19 7.96 0.47
N LEU A 56 0.97 8.24 0.05
CA LEU A 56 -0.25 8.04 0.82
C LEU A 56 -0.90 6.74 0.33
N MET A 57 -1.44 5.97 1.25
CA MET A 57 -2.01 4.66 1.00
C MET A 57 -3.36 4.52 1.71
N ALA A 58 -4.37 4.03 1.02
CA ALA A 58 -5.65 3.66 1.63
C ALA A 58 -5.46 2.43 2.53
N ASN A 59 -6.39 2.22 3.47
CA ASN A 59 -6.32 1.12 4.43
C ASN A 59 -6.29 -0.28 3.82
N ASN A 60 -6.46 -0.42 2.50
CA ASN A 60 -6.46 -1.68 1.76
C ASN A 60 -5.17 -1.85 0.91
N CYS A 61 -4.03 -1.38 1.41
CA CYS A 61 -2.72 -1.37 0.75
C CYS A 61 -2.63 -0.61 -0.58
N ARG A 62 -3.67 0.11 -1.01
CA ARG A 62 -3.66 0.79 -2.31
C ARG A 62 -3.03 2.17 -2.17
N VAL A 63 -1.95 2.43 -2.92
CA VAL A 63 -1.39 3.78 -3.05
C VAL A 63 -2.42 4.71 -3.69
N ILE A 64 -2.71 5.83 -3.01
CA ILE A 64 -3.67 6.85 -3.48
C ILE A 64 -2.96 8.06 -4.08
N ALA A 65 -1.78 8.41 -3.57
CA ALA A 65 -0.92 9.46 -4.08
C ALA A 65 0.53 9.15 -3.75
N SER A 66 1.45 9.65 -4.56
CA SER A 66 2.89 9.61 -4.31
C SER A 66 3.54 10.86 -4.88
N ASN A 67 4.72 11.19 -4.38
CA ASN A 67 5.56 12.22 -4.98
C ASN A 67 6.61 11.62 -5.92
N GLY A 68 7.36 12.50 -6.60
CA GLY A 68 8.42 12.08 -7.51
C GLY A 68 9.55 11.32 -6.81
N GLN A 69 10.31 10.55 -7.60
CA GLN A 69 11.49 9.83 -7.13
C GLN A 69 12.72 10.72 -7.17
N THR A 70 13.47 10.80 -6.07
CA THR A 70 14.73 11.57 -5.97
C THR A 70 15.78 10.76 -5.21
N GLN A 71 17.01 11.26 -5.10
CA GLN A 71 18.05 10.63 -4.26
C GLN A 71 18.03 11.16 -2.81
N ASP A 72 17.02 11.95 -2.42
CA ASP A 72 16.87 12.44 -1.04
C ASP A 72 16.10 11.41 -0.20
N GLU A 73 16.74 10.84 0.82
CA GLU A 73 16.12 9.86 1.72
C GLU A 73 14.87 10.40 2.43
N ASN A 74 14.78 11.72 2.57
CA ASN A 74 13.64 12.40 3.17
C ASN A 74 12.59 12.84 2.14
N GLN A 75 12.61 12.26 0.92
CA GLN A 75 11.69 12.62 -0.15
C GLN A 75 10.22 12.56 0.29
N MET A 76 9.82 11.65 1.18
CA MET A 76 8.46 11.61 1.74
C MET A 76 8.03 12.91 2.44
N CYS A 77 8.97 13.61 3.07
CA CYS A 77 8.72 14.88 3.73
C CYS A 77 8.86 16.09 2.78
N ARG A 78 9.05 15.82 1.48
CA ARG A 78 9.05 16.83 0.42
C ARG A 78 7.67 16.88 -0.26
N GLY A 79 7.32 18.04 -0.78
CA GLY A 79 6.08 18.24 -1.55
C GLY A 79 6.08 17.52 -2.90
N GLY A 80 5.11 17.88 -3.75
CA GLY A 80 5.01 17.34 -5.12
C GLY A 80 4.29 15.99 -5.20
N TYR A 81 3.49 15.67 -4.19
CA TYR A 81 2.57 14.53 -4.28
C TYR A 81 1.51 14.80 -5.35
N SER A 82 1.11 13.73 -6.04
CA SER A 82 0.12 13.81 -7.10
C SER A 82 -1.24 14.28 -6.59
N LYS A 83 -1.99 14.96 -7.47
CA LYS A 83 -3.37 15.42 -7.23
C LYS A 83 -3.54 16.35 -6.02
N GLY A 84 -2.53 17.15 -5.70
CA GLY A 84 -2.59 18.14 -4.61
C GLY A 84 -2.50 17.54 -3.20
N ALA A 85 -2.23 16.24 -3.08
CA ALA A 85 -1.94 15.64 -1.80
C ALA A 85 -0.64 16.23 -1.20
N SER A 86 -0.42 16.04 0.10
CA SER A 86 0.82 16.42 0.76
C SER A 86 1.01 15.68 2.09
N VAL A 87 2.26 15.60 2.54
CA VAL A 87 2.63 15.11 3.86
C VAL A 87 3.39 16.21 4.57
N THR A 88 3.01 16.47 5.82
CA THR A 88 3.74 17.35 6.73
C THR A 88 4.50 16.49 7.71
N CYS A 89 5.81 16.75 7.83
CA CYS A 89 6.67 16.05 8.75
C CYS A 89 7.17 16.94 9.89
N ARG A 90 7.48 16.31 11.02
CA ARG A 90 8.30 16.86 12.11
C ARG A 90 9.42 15.87 12.38
N ASN A 91 10.67 16.33 12.39
CA ASN A 91 11.85 15.47 12.59
C ASN A 91 11.87 14.25 11.63
N ASN A 92 11.57 14.49 10.35
CA ASN A 92 11.46 13.46 9.29
C ASN A 92 10.41 12.36 9.53
N GLN A 93 9.50 12.56 10.48
CA GLN A 93 8.37 11.68 10.71
C GLN A 93 7.06 12.36 10.30
N PRO A 94 6.14 11.65 9.62
CA PRO A 94 4.88 12.21 9.18
C PRO A 94 3.97 12.49 10.39
N VAL A 95 3.50 13.72 10.50
CA VAL A 95 2.61 14.17 11.60
C VAL A 95 1.25 14.65 11.10
N ALA A 96 1.13 15.00 9.83
CA ALA A 96 -0.13 15.30 9.19
C ALA A 96 -0.07 15.03 7.68
N ALA A 97 -1.22 14.88 7.05
CA ALA A 97 -1.34 14.73 5.61
C ALA A 97 -2.59 15.44 5.07
N VAL A 98 -2.55 15.74 3.78
CA VAL A 98 -3.71 16.15 2.99
C VAL A 98 -3.83 15.16 1.84
N ASP A 99 -5.03 14.59 1.65
CA ASP A 99 -5.26 13.63 0.56
C ASP A 99 -5.59 14.31 -0.77
N THR A 100 -5.91 13.50 -1.78
CA THR A 100 -6.19 13.97 -3.15
C THR A 100 -7.51 14.72 -3.31
N VAL A 101 -8.33 14.80 -2.26
CA VAL A 101 -9.59 15.56 -2.24
C VAL A 101 -9.55 16.73 -1.25
N GLY A 102 -8.36 17.02 -0.69
CA GLY A 102 -8.18 18.12 0.26
C GLY A 102 -8.57 17.78 1.70
N GLN A 103 -8.89 16.52 2.02
CA GLN A 103 -9.18 16.11 3.39
C GLN A 103 -7.89 16.12 4.21
N ARG A 104 -7.99 16.66 5.43
CA ARG A 104 -6.88 16.74 6.39
C ARG A 104 -6.87 15.54 7.32
N TRP A 105 -5.65 15.13 7.69
CA TRP A 105 -5.39 13.96 8.51
C TRP A 105 -4.28 14.25 9.52
N ASN A 106 -4.46 13.75 10.75
CA ASN A 106 -3.45 13.74 11.82
C ASN A 106 -2.79 12.37 11.84
N CYS A 107 -1.46 12.34 11.75
CA CYS A 107 -0.68 11.10 11.64
C CYS A 107 0.08 10.79 12.92
N SER A 108 0.11 9.50 13.26
CA SER A 108 0.89 8.95 14.36
C SER A 108 1.73 7.76 13.87
N PRO A 109 2.96 7.58 14.39
CA PRO A 109 3.76 6.40 14.06
C PRO A 109 3.01 5.10 14.27
N THR A 110 3.25 4.12 13.41
CA THR A 110 2.62 2.80 13.48
C THR A 110 3.67 1.70 13.43
N ASN A 111 3.32 0.54 13.99
CA ASN A 111 4.03 -0.73 13.83
C ASN A 111 3.27 -1.71 12.93
N ASP A 112 2.23 -1.23 12.24
CA ASP A 112 1.47 -2.01 11.28
C ASP A 112 2.22 -2.08 9.94
N HIS A 113 2.80 -3.25 9.69
CA HIS A 113 3.58 -3.57 8.49
C HIS A 113 2.79 -4.42 7.49
N SER A 114 1.46 -4.50 7.62
CA SER A 114 0.61 -5.40 6.82
C SER A 114 0.65 -5.13 5.32
N CYS A 115 1.07 -3.93 4.90
CA CYS A 115 1.25 -3.55 3.51
C CYS A 115 2.71 -3.29 3.12
N ASP A 116 3.66 -3.61 3.99
CA ASP A 116 5.07 -3.50 3.66
C ASP A 116 5.41 -4.55 2.58
N VAL A 117 6.05 -4.11 1.50
CA VAL A 117 6.52 -4.99 0.43
C VAL A 117 7.99 -4.72 0.17
N GLY A 118 8.78 -5.76 -0.11
CA GLY A 118 10.21 -5.57 -0.36
C GLY A 118 10.92 -6.79 -0.91
N GLY A 119 12.10 -6.56 -1.46
CA GLY A 119 13.00 -7.57 -2.01
C GLY A 119 14.23 -6.93 -2.65
N SER A 120 15.02 -7.73 -3.37
CA SER A 120 16.17 -7.23 -4.12
C SER A 120 15.71 -6.21 -5.17
N GLY A 121 15.97 -4.92 -4.93
CA GLY A 121 15.63 -3.83 -5.85
C GLY A 121 14.70 -2.75 -5.28
N GLY A 122 14.08 -2.96 -4.12
CA GLY A 122 13.31 -1.91 -3.47
C GLY A 122 12.44 -2.37 -2.30
N ARG A 123 11.91 -1.39 -1.57
CA ARG A 123 11.02 -1.60 -0.43
C ARG A 123 10.01 -0.47 -0.33
N PHE A 124 8.79 -0.82 0.07
CA PHE A 124 7.74 0.08 0.49
C PHE A 124 7.49 -0.17 1.97
N THR A 125 7.51 0.89 2.76
CA THR A 125 7.41 0.81 4.21
C THR A 125 6.36 1.79 4.70
N VAL A 126 5.38 1.27 5.43
CA VAL A 126 4.38 2.05 6.16
C VAL A 126 5.06 2.65 7.40
N LEU A 127 4.85 3.94 7.64
CA LEU A 127 5.51 4.67 8.72
C LEU A 127 4.53 5.27 9.73
N ALA A 128 3.34 5.66 9.27
CA ALA A 128 2.30 6.19 10.14
C ALA A 128 0.90 5.82 9.66
N CYS A 129 0.00 5.73 10.63
CA CYS A 129 -1.43 5.71 10.41
C CYS A 129 -2.01 7.10 10.70
N CYS A 130 -2.90 7.56 9.84
CA CYS A 130 -3.48 8.88 9.93
C CYS A 130 -5.00 8.80 10.07
N SER A 131 -5.53 9.49 11.08
CA SER A 131 -6.96 9.68 11.32
C SER A 131 -7.41 11.02 10.76
N ARG A 132 -8.70 11.16 10.41
CA ARG A 132 -9.25 12.46 10.02
C ARG A 132 -9.02 13.49 11.14
N ALA A 133 -8.58 14.68 10.74
CA ALA A 133 -8.34 15.81 11.64
C ALA A 133 -9.64 16.54 12.00
#